data_AF-A0A8S3V5Y3-F1
#
_entry.id   AF-A0A8S3V5Y3-F1
#
_cell.length_a   1.000
_cell.length_b   1.000
_cell.length_c   1.000
_cell.angle_alpha   90.00
_cell.angle_beta   90.00
_cell.angle_gamma   90.00
#
_symmetry.space_group_name_H-M   'P 1'
#
loop_
_entity.id
_entity.type
_entity.pdbx_description
1 polymer ?
#
loop_
_entity_poly.entity_id
_entity_poly.type
_entity_poly.pdbx_seq_one_letter_code
_entity_poly.pdbx_strand_id
1 'polypeptide(L)'
;MKKTIKMHEERKTKKKNDEEVPEGAVPAYLLTERVKAGQKKRMEENGNKNCYVGEGFTRKPPKFERFIRPMGLRFNKAHVTHPELKATFHLPIIGVKKNPTSPMYTSLGVITKGTVVEVNISELGKYAQVTNNPENDGCINAVLLV
;
A
#
# COMPACT_ATOMS: atom_id res chain seq x y z
N MET A 1 -27.27 16.79 19.65
CA MET A 1 -27.09 17.26 21.04
C MET A 1 -26.73 16.15 22.03
N LYS A 2 -27.27 14.92 21.91
CA LYS A 2 -26.89 13.82 22.83
C LYS A 2 -25.41 13.42 22.75
N LYS A 3 -24.79 13.46 21.56
CA LYS A 3 -23.36 13.15 21.35
C LYS A 3 -22.41 14.18 21.99
N THR A 4 -22.80 15.46 22.00
CA THR A 4 -21.97 16.54 22.59
C THR A 4 -21.98 16.51 24.11
N ILE A 5 -23.12 16.15 24.72
CA ILE A 5 -23.25 15.97 26.18
C ILE A 5 -22.42 14.76 26.63
N LYS A 6 -22.52 13.63 25.92
CA LYS A 6 -21.73 12.43 26.21
C LYS A 6 -20.22 12.66 26.10
N MET A 7 -19.76 13.40 25.09
CA MET A 7 -18.36 13.81 24.97
C MET A 7 -17.89 14.71 26.12
N HIS A 8 -18.78 15.55 26.68
CA HIS A 8 -18.42 16.42 27.80
C HIS A 8 -18.32 15.63 29.11
N GLU A 9 -19.20 14.65 29.33
CA GLU A 9 -19.17 13.74 30.49
C GLU A 9 -17.94 12.81 30.44
N GLU A 10 -17.60 12.28 29.26
CA GLU A 10 -16.40 11.45 29.06
C GLU A 10 -15.09 12.25 29.20
N ARG A 11 -15.10 13.56 28.90
CA ARG A 11 -13.95 14.44 29.15
C ARG A 11 -13.76 14.78 30.63
N LYS A 12 -14.84 14.93 31.40
CA LYS A 12 -14.78 15.26 32.84
C LYS A 12 -14.36 14.08 33.72
N THR A 13 -14.53 12.85 33.23
CA THR A 13 -14.20 11.61 33.97
C THR A 13 -12.75 11.17 33.81
N LYS A 14 -12.03 11.67 32.79
CA LYS A 14 -10.58 11.45 32.64
C LYS A 14 -9.81 12.42 33.54
N LYS A 15 -9.44 11.98 34.74
CA LYS A 15 -8.38 12.60 35.52
C LYS A 15 -7.02 12.26 34.91
N LYS A 16 -6.06 13.19 35.00
CA LYS A 16 -4.65 12.89 34.72
C LYS A 16 -4.19 11.92 35.80
N ASN A 17 -3.65 10.76 35.41
CA ASN A 17 -2.91 9.93 36.36
C ASN A 17 -1.56 10.61 36.58
N ASP A 18 -1.34 11.12 37.79
CA ASP A 18 -0.04 11.62 38.26
C ASP A 18 0.75 10.47 38.92
N GLU A 19 0.70 9.27 38.33
CA GLU A 19 1.55 8.15 38.75
C GLU A 19 2.92 8.31 38.10
N GLU A 20 3.95 8.38 38.95
CA GLU A 20 5.35 8.44 38.57
C GLU A 20 5.70 7.32 37.57
N VAL A 21 6.43 7.72 36.54
CA VAL A 21 6.97 6.82 35.53
C VAL A 21 7.79 5.72 36.25
N PRO A 22 7.50 4.43 36.07
CA PRO A 22 8.27 3.37 36.73
C PRO A 22 9.75 3.47 36.30
N GLU A 23 10.68 3.36 37.25
CA GLU A 23 12.13 3.63 37.13
C GLU A 23 12.92 2.82 36.06
N GLY A 24 12.23 2.04 35.21
CA GLY A 24 12.81 1.33 34.06
C GLY A 24 12.28 1.78 32.70
N ALA A 25 11.44 2.80 32.62
CA ALA A 25 10.88 3.27 31.36
C ALA A 25 11.90 4.13 30.60
N VAL A 26 12.60 3.49 29.66
CA VAL A 26 13.54 4.18 28.77
C VAL A 26 12.72 5.06 27.80
N PRO A 27 13.07 6.35 27.66
CA PRO A 27 12.38 7.25 26.73
C PRO A 27 12.35 6.70 25.29
N ALA A 28 11.25 6.95 24.56
CA ALA A 28 11.01 6.39 23.23
C ALA A 28 12.14 6.60 22.20
N TYR A 29 12.99 7.62 22.40
CA TYR A 29 14.16 7.90 21.55
C TYR A 29 15.33 6.92 21.74
N LEU A 30 15.40 6.18 22.86
CA LEU A 30 16.45 5.18 23.12
C LEU A 30 16.11 3.78 22.59
N LEU A 31 14.87 3.54 22.16
CA LEU A 31 14.46 2.25 21.57
C LEU A 31 14.92 2.06 20.11
N THR A 32 15.35 3.14 19.44
CA THR A 32 15.62 3.17 18.00
C THR A 32 17.11 3.25 17.63
N GLU A 33 18.01 2.97 18.56
CA GLU A 33 19.45 3.00 18.32
C GLU A 33 20.10 1.61 18.20
N ARG A 34 19.50 0.70 17.43
CA ARG A 34 20.21 -0.49 16.92
C ARG A 34 19.70 -0.91 15.55
N VAL A 35 20.14 -0.21 14.50
CA VAL A 35 20.75 -0.77 13.27
C VAL A 35 21.36 0.41 12.50
N LYS A 36 22.57 0.86 12.90
CA LYS A 36 23.44 1.63 11.99
C LYS A 36 24.32 0.63 11.25
N ALA A 37 23.72 -0.08 10.29
CA ALA A 37 24.49 -0.90 9.36
C ALA A 37 25.15 0.02 8.31
N GLY A 38 26.47 -0.11 8.24
CA GLY A 38 27.43 0.36 7.23
C GLY A 38 26.95 1.20 6.05
N GLN A 39 27.60 2.34 5.91
CA GLN A 39 27.58 3.27 4.80
C GLN A 39 27.63 2.58 3.41
N LYS A 40 26.54 2.72 2.65
CA LYS A 40 26.52 3.02 1.20
C LYS A 40 25.15 3.59 0.86
N LYS A 41 24.95 4.89 1.04
CA LYS A 41 23.84 5.61 0.41
C LYS A 41 24.14 5.73 -1.09
N ARG A 42 23.84 4.69 -1.88
CA ARG A 42 23.70 4.83 -3.33
C ARG A 42 22.88 3.69 -3.92
N MET A 43 21.57 3.92 -3.95
CA MET A 43 20.42 3.15 -4.50
C MET A 43 19.38 3.06 -3.39
N GLU A 44 18.09 3.41 -3.52
CA GLU A 44 17.19 3.58 -4.64
C GLU A 44 16.05 4.50 -4.21
N GLU A 45 15.79 5.56 -4.95
CA GLU A 45 14.78 6.57 -4.58
C GLU A 45 13.32 6.11 -4.79
N ASN A 46 13.06 4.83 -5.06
CA ASN A 46 11.71 4.34 -5.44
C ASN A 46 11.36 2.94 -4.91
N GLY A 47 11.97 2.49 -3.80
CA GLY A 47 11.77 1.13 -3.28
C GLY A 47 10.42 0.87 -2.59
N ASN A 48 9.65 1.92 -2.25
CA ASN A 48 8.46 1.80 -1.39
C ASN A 48 7.13 1.93 -2.14
N LYS A 49 7.05 1.44 -3.38
CA LYS A 49 5.79 1.46 -4.14
C LYS A 49 5.24 0.07 -4.36
N ASN A 50 3.92 -0.06 -4.25
CA ASN A 50 3.23 -1.31 -4.55
C ASN A 50 3.39 -1.63 -6.04
N CYS A 51 3.74 -2.87 -6.35
CA CYS A 51 4.02 -3.31 -7.71
C CYS A 51 3.25 -4.58 -8.04
N TYR A 52 2.86 -4.72 -9.30
CA TYR A 52 2.55 -6.00 -9.91
C TYR A 52 3.80 -6.58 -10.57
N VAL A 53 4.01 -7.86 -10.35
CA VAL A 53 5.08 -8.61 -10.95
C VAL A 53 4.47 -9.91 -11.48
N GLY A 54 4.56 -10.13 -12.79
CA GLY A 54 4.02 -11.35 -13.41
C GLY A 54 4.64 -12.63 -12.85
N GLU A 55 3.92 -13.74 -13.00
CA GLU A 55 4.22 -15.04 -12.36
C GLU A 55 5.61 -15.60 -12.70
N GLY A 56 6.19 -15.21 -13.85
CA GLY A 56 7.52 -15.67 -14.31
C GLY A 56 8.71 -14.79 -13.91
N PHE A 57 8.58 -13.88 -12.94
CA PHE A 57 9.65 -12.92 -12.65
C PHE A 57 10.83 -13.53 -11.88
N THR A 58 12.00 -13.51 -12.52
CA THR A 58 13.30 -13.80 -11.89
C THR A 58 14.07 -12.51 -11.64
N ARG A 59 14.65 -12.34 -10.45
CA ARG A 59 15.48 -11.18 -10.13
C ARG A 59 16.78 -11.22 -10.93
N LYS A 60 17.23 -10.06 -11.41
CA LYS A 60 18.56 -9.93 -12.01
C LYS A 60 19.64 -9.94 -10.92
N PRO A 61 20.90 -10.31 -11.23
CA PRO A 61 21.98 -10.20 -10.27
C PRO A 61 22.08 -8.77 -9.70
N PRO A 62 22.36 -8.60 -8.39
CA PRO A 62 22.32 -7.28 -7.72
C PRO A 62 23.17 -6.19 -8.38
N LYS A 63 24.22 -6.57 -9.10
CA LYS A 63 25.10 -5.64 -9.82
C LYS A 63 24.43 -4.96 -11.03
N PHE A 64 23.38 -5.56 -11.60
CA PHE A 64 22.69 -5.07 -12.80
C PHE A 64 21.24 -4.62 -12.54
N GLU A 65 20.68 -4.95 -11.37
CA GLU A 65 19.35 -4.47 -10.98
C GLU A 65 19.46 -3.04 -10.46
N ARG A 66 18.87 -2.07 -11.18
CA ARG A 66 18.86 -0.65 -10.77
C ARG A 66 17.62 -0.27 -9.94
N PHE A 67 16.57 -1.08 -10.02
CA PHE A 67 15.30 -0.86 -9.34
C PHE A 67 14.86 -2.15 -8.64
N ILE A 68 15.00 -2.18 -7.32
CA ILE A 68 14.51 -3.26 -6.48
C ILE A 68 13.01 -3.10 -6.27
N ARG A 69 12.27 -4.17 -6.60
CA ARG A 69 10.85 -4.33 -6.26
C ARG A 69 10.73 -5.35 -5.11
N PRO A 70 10.58 -4.91 -3.84
CA PRO A 70 10.60 -5.82 -2.70
C PRO A 70 9.40 -6.78 -2.72
N MET A 71 9.58 -8.01 -2.24
CA MET A 71 8.53 -9.03 -2.30
C MET A 71 7.28 -8.66 -1.51
N GLY A 72 7.42 -7.98 -0.37
CA GLY A 72 6.29 -7.57 0.48
C GLY A 72 5.38 -6.51 -0.15
N LEU A 73 5.82 -5.83 -1.22
CA LEU A 73 5.02 -4.85 -1.95
C LEU A 73 4.50 -5.40 -3.29
N ARG A 74 4.64 -6.71 -3.53
CA ARG A 74 4.15 -7.37 -4.75
C ARG A 74 2.74 -7.89 -4.50
N PHE A 75 1.79 -7.35 -5.25
CA PHE A 75 0.40 -7.79 -5.19
C PHE A 75 0.03 -8.51 -6.47
N ASN A 76 -0.59 -9.68 -6.32
CA ASN A 76 -1.05 -10.49 -7.45
C ASN A 76 -2.57 -10.43 -7.62
N LYS A 77 -3.29 -9.86 -6.66
CA LYS A 77 -4.76 -9.82 -6.62
C LYS A 77 -5.25 -8.41 -6.26
N ALA A 78 -6.43 -8.06 -6.75
CA ALA A 78 -7.11 -6.80 -6.47
C ALA A 78 -8.57 -7.05 -6.05
N HIS A 79 -9.10 -6.16 -5.23
CA HIS A 79 -10.53 -6.06 -4.95
C HIS A 79 -11.17 -5.16 -5.99
N VAL A 80 -11.99 -5.76 -6.85
CA VAL A 80 -12.55 -5.10 -8.02
C VAL A 80 -14.05 -4.98 -7.85
N THR A 81 -14.55 -3.75 -7.89
CA THR A 81 -15.97 -3.43 -7.69
C THR A 81 -16.66 -3.19 -9.03
N HIS A 82 -17.75 -3.91 -9.29
CA HIS A 82 -18.59 -3.66 -10.46
C HIS A 82 -19.61 -2.54 -10.15
N PRO A 83 -19.66 -1.43 -10.91
CA PRO A 83 -20.53 -0.30 -10.58
C PRO A 83 -22.03 -0.65 -10.65
N GLU A 84 -22.45 -1.47 -11.62
CA GLU A 84 -23.87 -1.83 -11.78
C GLU A 84 -24.34 -2.85 -10.73
N LEU A 85 -23.64 -3.98 -10.60
CA LEU A 85 -23.95 -5.04 -9.64
C LEU A 85 -23.67 -4.66 -8.19
N LYS A 86 -22.88 -3.60 -7.94
CA LYS A 86 -22.42 -3.14 -6.61
C LYS A 86 -21.78 -4.25 -5.76
N ALA A 87 -21.23 -5.26 -6.42
CA ALA A 87 -20.54 -6.38 -5.80
C ALA A 87 -19.02 -6.23 -5.98
N THR A 88 -18.26 -6.78 -5.03
CA THR A 88 -16.79 -6.74 -5.03
C THR A 88 -16.21 -8.13 -5.20
N PHE A 89 -15.32 -8.30 -6.16
CA PHE A 89 -14.66 -9.57 -6.45
C PHE A 89 -13.16 -9.49 -6.15
N HIS A 90 -12.60 -10.55 -5.56
CA HIS A 90 -11.16 -10.64 -5.31
C HIS A 90 -10.49 -11.41 -6.44
N LEU A 91 -10.00 -10.68 -7.43
CA LEU A 91 -9.58 -11.23 -8.72
C LEU A 91 -8.07 -11.10 -8.92
N PRO A 92 -7.43 -12.04 -9.65
CA PRO A 92 -6.02 -11.94 -9.99
C PRO A 92 -5.78 -10.86 -11.04
N ILE A 93 -4.68 -10.14 -10.86
CA ILE A 93 -4.17 -9.15 -11.81
C ILE A 93 -3.38 -9.90 -12.90
N ILE A 94 -3.64 -9.57 -14.16
CA ILE A 94 -2.88 -10.07 -15.31
C ILE A 94 -1.72 -9.12 -15.63
N GLY A 95 -1.96 -7.81 -15.53
CA GLY A 95 -0.95 -6.81 -15.88
C GLY A 95 -1.38 -5.38 -15.60
N VAL A 96 -0.42 -4.46 -15.66
CA VAL A 96 -0.67 -3.01 -15.55
C VAL A 96 -0.63 -2.42 -16.95
N LYS A 97 -1.71 -1.76 -17.36
CA LYS A 97 -1.84 -1.20 -18.72
C LYS A 97 -1.34 0.22 -18.83
N LYS A 98 -1.73 1.07 -17.88
CA LYS A 98 -1.39 2.50 -17.90
C LYS A 98 -1.26 3.03 -16.48
N ASN A 99 -0.15 3.71 -16.21
CA ASN A 99 0.01 4.51 -15.01
C ASN A 99 -0.08 6.01 -15.36
N PRO A 100 -0.92 6.81 -14.66
CA PRO A 100 -1.06 8.24 -14.93
C PRO A 100 0.18 9.05 -14.58
N THR A 101 1.02 8.59 -13.65
CA THR A 101 2.21 9.33 -13.21
C THR A 101 3.35 9.30 -14.23
N SER A 102 3.63 8.13 -14.80
CA SER A 102 4.65 7.99 -15.85
C SER A 102 4.52 6.68 -16.61
N PRO A 103 4.91 6.64 -17.90
CA PRO A 103 4.98 5.38 -18.66
C PRO A 103 6.05 4.43 -18.12
N MET A 104 7.10 4.95 -17.48
CA MET A 104 8.13 4.15 -16.80
C MET A 104 7.53 3.29 -15.67
N TYR A 105 6.54 3.81 -14.96
CA TYR A 105 5.82 3.07 -13.92
C TYR A 105 4.93 1.98 -14.47
N THR A 106 4.40 2.15 -15.68
CA THR A 106 3.71 1.08 -16.40
C THR A 106 4.67 -0.09 -16.66
N SER A 107 5.86 0.18 -17.21
CA SER A 107 6.87 -0.86 -17.51
C SER A 107 7.39 -1.57 -16.27
N LEU A 108 7.51 -0.86 -15.14
CA LEU A 108 7.91 -1.44 -13.86
C LEU A 108 6.76 -2.15 -13.14
N GLY A 109 5.51 -1.96 -13.58
CA GLY A 109 4.32 -2.51 -12.95
C GLY A 109 3.95 -1.83 -11.63
N VAL A 110 4.33 -0.56 -11.43
CA VAL A 110 3.99 0.18 -10.20
C VAL A 110 2.50 0.55 -10.21
N ILE A 111 1.84 0.26 -9.10
CA ILE A 111 0.41 0.50 -8.89
C ILE A 111 0.26 1.73 -8.00
N THR A 112 -0.28 2.80 -8.59
CA THR A 112 -0.65 4.04 -7.92
C THR A 112 -2.14 4.31 -8.13
N LYS A 113 -2.71 5.27 -7.40
CA LYS A 113 -4.08 5.71 -7.65
C LYS A 113 -4.27 6.12 -9.12
N GLY A 114 -5.35 5.65 -9.71
CA GLY A 114 -5.70 5.90 -11.10
C GLY A 114 -4.96 5.01 -12.11
N THR A 115 -4.16 4.04 -11.66
CA THR A 115 -3.61 3.02 -12.56
C THR A 115 -4.72 2.19 -13.18
N VAL A 116 -4.59 1.91 -14.48
CA VAL A 116 -5.47 1.01 -15.21
C VAL A 116 -4.81 -0.35 -15.27
N VAL A 117 -5.52 -1.34 -14.74
CA VAL A 117 -5.04 -2.70 -14.53
C VAL A 117 -5.90 -3.66 -15.34
N GLU A 118 -5.25 -4.66 -15.95
CA GLU A 118 -5.91 -5.78 -16.62
C GLU A 118 -6.21 -6.86 -15.58
N VAL A 119 -7.48 -7.20 -15.44
CA VAL A 119 -7.96 -8.16 -14.43
C VAL A 119 -8.57 -9.35 -15.16
N ASN A 120 -8.33 -10.56 -14.67
CA ASN A 120 -8.97 -11.74 -15.22
C ASN A 120 -10.43 -11.77 -14.81
N ILE A 121 -11.33 -11.50 -15.76
CA ILE A 121 -12.76 -11.64 -15.58
C ILE A 121 -13.28 -12.41 -16.78
N SER A 122 -13.77 -13.62 -16.54
CA SER A 122 -14.19 -14.51 -17.62
C SER A 122 -15.40 -13.97 -18.40
N GLU A 123 -16.20 -13.04 -17.86
CA GLU A 123 -17.47 -12.62 -18.49
C GLU A 123 -17.86 -11.11 -18.35
N LEU A 124 -17.15 -10.26 -17.58
CA LEU A 124 -17.67 -8.93 -17.16
C LEU A 124 -16.69 -7.73 -17.33
N GLY A 125 -15.70 -7.83 -18.21
CA GLY A 125 -14.83 -6.69 -18.60
C GLY A 125 -13.35 -6.89 -18.28
N LYS A 126 -12.45 -6.26 -19.06
CA LYS A 126 -11.00 -6.52 -18.98
C LYS A 126 -10.22 -5.52 -18.13
N TYR A 127 -10.73 -4.30 -17.96
CA TYR A 127 -9.98 -3.19 -17.39
C TYR A 127 -10.62 -2.67 -16.10
N ALA A 128 -9.80 -2.43 -15.10
CA ALA A 128 -10.20 -1.81 -13.85
C ALA A 128 -9.29 -0.62 -13.55
N GLN A 129 -9.85 0.42 -12.93
CA GLN A 129 -9.12 1.59 -12.47
C GLN A 129 -8.97 1.56 -10.96
N VAL A 130 -7.73 1.67 -10.47
CA VAL A 130 -7.43 1.72 -9.04
C VAL A 130 -7.93 3.04 -8.45
N THR A 131 -8.73 2.97 -7.39
CA THR A 131 -9.34 4.15 -6.75
C THR A 131 -8.58 4.61 -5.52
N ASN A 132 -7.90 3.70 -4.83
CA ASN A 132 -7.21 3.97 -3.58
C ASN A 132 -5.71 4.25 -3.77
N ASN A 133 -5.04 4.63 -2.67
CA ASN A 133 -3.59 4.73 -2.59
C ASN A 133 -3.05 3.46 -1.91
N PRO A 134 -2.58 2.46 -2.68
CA PRO A 134 -2.28 1.13 -2.14
C PRO A 134 -1.09 1.12 -1.16
N GLU A 135 -0.24 2.15 -1.20
CA GLU A 135 0.88 2.33 -0.25
C GLU A 135 0.41 2.55 1.20
N ASN A 136 -0.77 3.15 1.39
CA ASN A 136 -1.31 3.46 2.73
C ASN A 136 -2.19 2.33 3.28
N ASP A 137 -2.98 1.70 2.41
CA ASP A 137 -4.02 0.75 2.82
C ASP A 137 -3.53 -0.71 2.79
N GLY A 138 -2.42 -0.99 2.09
CA GLY A 138 -1.93 -2.36 1.88
C GLY A 138 -2.85 -3.25 1.04
N CYS A 139 -3.90 -2.68 0.44
CA CYS A 139 -4.85 -3.35 -0.43
C CYS A 139 -4.97 -2.60 -1.75
N ILE A 140 -5.31 -3.31 -2.83
CA ILE A 140 -5.59 -2.69 -4.14
C ILE A 140 -7.09 -2.75 -4.35
N ASN A 141 -7.72 -1.58 -4.31
CA ASN A 141 -9.14 -1.42 -4.59
C ASN A 141 -9.30 -0.76 -5.96
N ALA A 142 -10.08 -1.37 -6.83
CA ALA A 142 -10.30 -0.90 -8.18
C ALA A 142 -11.78 -0.97 -8.56
N VAL A 143 -12.19 -0.08 -9.45
CA VAL A 143 -13.52 -0.05 -10.05
C VAL A 143 -13.41 -0.52 -11.49
N LEU A 144 -14.34 -1.37 -11.93
CA LEU A 144 -14.37 -1.78 -13.34
C LEU A 144 -14.71 -0.61 -14.25
N LEU A 145 -13.96 -0.53 -15.35
CA LEU A 145 -14.29 0.33 -16.47
C LEU A 145 -15.22 -0.48 -17.38
N VAL A 146 -16.52 -0.21 -17.25
CA VAL A 146 -17.59 -0.71 -18.12
C VAL A 146 -17.68 0.18 -19.36
#